data_AF-A0A183I6W9-F1
#
_entry.id   AF-A0A183I6W9-F1
#
_cell.length_a   1.000
_cell.length_b   1.000
_cell.length_c   1.000
_cell.angle_alpha   90.00
_cell.angle_beta   90.00
_cell.angle_gamma   90.00
#
_symmetry.space_group_name_H-M   'P 1'
#
loop_
_entity.id
_entity.type
_entity.pdbx_description
1 polymer ?
#
loop_
_entity_poly.entity_id
_entity_poly.type
_entity_poly.pdbx_seq_one_letter_code
_entity_poly.pdbx_strand_id
1 'polypeptide(L)'
;MQKCEDMIKENGSRIIINLNELRKKLPQRVNGLLRNFVPEILCLQQAMKDYVSRLDPEYGKSRDFNVGFEGSFGDRHVNPRTLKSQFLGSMVCCEGIVTKCSALRPKVVRSVHYCPATKKTFERRYTDLTSYDAFPSSNVYPTEDENKNPLETEYGLSTYRDHQTFSIQELPEYAPPGQLPRSIDVVADDDLADSCKPGDRVRVIGLYRCLPNKQNGYTSGSFRYVIRRMVIIEKLI
;
A
#
# COMPACT_ATOMS: atom_id res chain seq x y z
N MET A 1 5.47 -4.82 -22.29
CA MET A 1 5.10 -6.20 -22.65
C MET A 1 6.10 -7.16 -22.03
N GLN A 2 7.39 -7.07 -22.38
CA GLN A 2 8.45 -7.89 -21.79
C GLN A 2 8.48 -7.89 -20.24
N LYS A 3 8.40 -6.71 -19.60
CA LYS A 3 8.29 -6.62 -18.12
C LYS A 3 7.12 -7.41 -17.50
N CYS A 4 6.01 -7.58 -18.22
CA CYS A 4 4.88 -8.37 -17.73
C CYS A 4 5.15 -9.87 -17.82
N GLU A 5 5.80 -10.31 -18.90
CA GLU A 5 6.18 -11.71 -19.09
C GLU A 5 7.24 -12.14 -18.08
N ASP A 6 8.22 -11.27 -17.81
CA ASP A 6 9.26 -11.52 -16.81
C ASP A 6 8.64 -11.61 -15.41
N MET A 7 7.69 -10.72 -15.07
CA MET A 7 6.95 -10.79 -13.82
C MET A 7 6.17 -12.11 -13.66
N ILE A 8 5.58 -12.63 -14.74
CA ILE A 8 4.87 -13.92 -14.71
C ILE A 8 5.86 -15.06 -14.47
N LYS A 9 7.03 -15.05 -15.12
CA LYS A 9 8.08 -16.07 -14.92
C LYS A 9 8.62 -16.08 -13.49
N GLU A 10 8.78 -14.90 -12.88
CA GLU A 10 9.27 -14.74 -11.51
C GLU A 10 8.19 -14.98 -10.45
N ASN A 11 6.94 -15.29 -10.84
CA ASN A 11 5.79 -15.34 -9.94
C ASN A 11 5.64 -14.06 -9.09
N GLY A 12 5.98 -12.91 -9.68
CA GLY A 12 5.86 -11.60 -9.06
C GLY A 12 4.43 -11.08 -9.08
N SER A 13 4.05 -10.33 -8.04
CA SER A 13 2.74 -9.65 -7.95
C SER A 13 2.82 -8.15 -8.23
N ARG A 14 4.01 -7.62 -8.54
CA ARG A 14 4.25 -6.18 -8.76
C ARG A 14 5.04 -5.93 -10.04
N ILE A 15 4.60 -4.94 -10.81
CA ILE A 15 5.35 -4.43 -11.97
C ILE A 15 5.90 -3.04 -11.71
N ILE A 16 7.17 -2.79 -12.06
CA ILE A 16 7.78 -1.46 -11.91
C ILE A 16 7.68 -0.69 -13.23
N ILE A 17 7.02 0.47 -13.18
CA ILE A 17 6.83 1.35 -14.33
C ILE A 17 7.66 2.62 -14.20
N ASN A 18 8.39 2.95 -15.26
CA ASN A 18 9.18 4.18 -15.31
C ASN A 18 8.30 5.39 -15.64
N LEU A 19 8.26 6.35 -14.71
CA LEU A 19 7.50 7.58 -14.87
C LEU A 19 8.02 8.46 -16.00
N ASN A 20 9.31 8.42 -16.33
CA ASN A 20 9.88 9.22 -17.40
C ASN A 20 9.35 8.76 -18.77
N GLU A 21 9.17 7.44 -18.96
CA GLU A 21 8.58 6.88 -20.18
C GLU A 21 7.09 7.18 -20.28
N LEU A 22 6.36 7.02 -19.16
CA LEU A 22 4.95 7.40 -19.07
C LEU A 22 4.76 8.89 -19.38
N ARG A 23 5.66 9.77 -18.93
CA ARG A 23 5.57 11.21 -19.17
C ARG A 23 5.72 11.56 -20.65
N LYS A 24 6.53 10.81 -21.41
CA LYS A 24 6.67 10.98 -22.88
C LYS A 24 5.39 10.60 -23.63
N LYS A 25 4.69 9.55 -23.19
CA LYS A 25 3.49 9.05 -23.89
C LYS A 25 2.20 9.72 -23.42
N LEU A 26 2.04 9.91 -22.11
CA LEU A 26 0.79 10.33 -21.47
C LEU A 26 1.06 11.37 -20.37
N PRO A 27 1.48 12.61 -20.72
CA PRO A 27 1.85 13.63 -19.74
C PRO A 27 0.70 14.01 -18.82
N GLN A 28 -0.53 14.09 -19.34
CA GLN A 28 -1.72 14.43 -18.56
C GLN A 28 -2.02 13.40 -17.45
N ARG A 29 -1.89 12.10 -17.77
CA ARG A 29 -2.12 11.01 -16.81
C ARG A 29 -1.05 10.95 -15.75
N VAL A 30 0.21 11.24 -16.09
CA VAL A 30 1.30 11.34 -15.09
C VAL A 30 1.05 12.49 -14.13
N ASN A 31 0.60 13.65 -14.62
CA ASN A 31 0.23 14.76 -13.74
C ASN A 31 -0.94 14.40 -12.83
N GLY A 32 -1.93 13.66 -13.36
CA GLY A 32 -3.03 13.06 -12.59
C GLY A 32 -2.52 12.13 -11.50
N LEU A 33 -1.65 11.17 -11.84
CA LEU A 33 -1.07 10.20 -10.92
C LEU A 33 -0.27 10.87 -9.79
N LEU A 34 0.48 11.93 -10.11
CA LEU A 34 1.26 12.68 -9.14
C LEU A 34 0.38 13.52 -8.19
N ARG A 35 -0.74 14.09 -8.67
CA ARG A 35 -1.62 14.97 -7.87
C ARG A 35 -2.74 14.22 -7.16
N ASN A 36 -3.41 13.32 -7.87
CA ASN A 36 -4.56 12.54 -7.44
C ASN A 36 -4.29 11.05 -7.69
N PHE A 37 -3.54 10.45 -6.77
CA PHE A 37 -2.97 9.13 -6.97
C PHE A 37 -4.02 8.01 -6.94
N VAL A 38 -5.00 8.09 -6.03
CA VAL A 38 -5.94 7.00 -5.72
C VAL A 38 -6.76 6.49 -6.91
N PRO A 39 -7.46 7.34 -7.69
CA PRO A 39 -8.24 6.83 -8.82
C PRO A 39 -7.34 6.30 -9.94
N GLU A 40 -6.22 6.97 -10.22
CA GLU A 40 -5.30 6.59 -11.29
C GLU A 40 -4.63 5.24 -10.99
N ILE A 41 -4.20 4.98 -9.74
CA ILE A 41 -3.59 3.70 -9.39
C ILE A 41 -4.57 2.53 -9.44
N LEU A 42 -5.84 2.75 -9.05
CA LEU A 42 -6.87 1.71 -9.11
C LEU A 42 -7.19 1.33 -10.54
N CYS A 43 -7.39 2.31 -11.42
CA CYS A 43 -7.58 2.08 -12.85
C CYS A 43 -6.38 1.36 -13.48
N LEU A 44 -5.15 1.74 -13.10
CA LEU A 44 -3.93 1.12 -13.59
C LEU A 44 -3.82 -0.35 -13.16
N GLN A 45 -4.16 -0.65 -11.91
CA GLN A 45 -4.15 -2.03 -11.38
C GLN A 45 -5.21 -2.91 -12.03
N GLN A 46 -6.41 -2.36 -12.28
CA GLN A 46 -7.46 -3.07 -13.01
C GLN A 46 -7.03 -3.35 -14.45
N ALA A 47 -6.52 -2.34 -15.17
CA ALA A 47 -6.03 -2.51 -16.54
C ALA A 47 -4.88 -3.52 -16.62
N MET A 48 -3.99 -3.53 -15.62
CA MET A 48 -2.93 -4.53 -15.51
C MET A 48 -3.50 -5.94 -15.29
N LYS A 49 -4.46 -6.09 -14.37
CA LYS A 49 -5.12 -7.37 -14.11
C LYS A 49 -5.82 -7.92 -15.35
N ASP A 50 -6.52 -7.06 -16.10
CA ASP A 50 -7.18 -7.43 -17.35
C ASP A 50 -6.15 -7.86 -18.41
N TYR A 51 -5.01 -7.18 -18.49
CA TYR A 51 -3.95 -7.53 -19.42
C TYR A 51 -3.28 -8.87 -19.06
N VAL A 52 -2.96 -9.09 -17.78
CA VAL A 52 -2.37 -10.35 -17.30
C VAL A 52 -3.36 -11.50 -17.49
N SER A 53 -4.65 -11.30 -17.23
CA SER A 53 -5.69 -12.31 -17.42
C SER A 53 -5.86 -12.74 -18.88
N ARG A 54 -5.49 -11.87 -19.84
CA ARG A 54 -5.48 -12.22 -21.27
C ARG A 54 -4.26 -13.04 -21.68
N LEU A 55 -3.13 -12.84 -21.00
CA LEU A 55 -1.90 -13.60 -21.24
C LEU A 55 -1.97 -14.98 -20.56
N ASP A 56 -2.37 -15.00 -19.30
CA ASP A 56 -2.50 -16.20 -18.49
C ASP A 56 -3.75 -16.10 -17.56
N PRO A 57 -4.85 -16.81 -17.90
CA PRO A 57 -6.08 -16.81 -17.12
C PRO A 57 -5.95 -17.43 -15.72
N GLU A 58 -5.04 -18.38 -15.53
CA GLU A 58 -4.85 -19.04 -14.23
C GLU A 58 -4.12 -18.10 -13.27
N TYR A 59 -3.07 -17.44 -13.77
CA TYR A 59 -2.31 -16.47 -13.00
C TYR A 59 -3.15 -15.24 -12.63
N GLY A 60 -4.01 -14.77 -13.55
CA GLY A 60 -4.87 -13.60 -13.34
C GLY A 60 -5.95 -13.75 -12.24
N LYS A 61 -6.41 -14.98 -11.97
CA LYS A 61 -7.47 -15.24 -10.97
C LYS A 61 -6.95 -15.39 -9.54
N SER A 62 -5.73 -15.89 -9.39
CA SER A 62 -5.19 -16.28 -8.08
C SER A 62 -4.67 -15.12 -7.24
N ARG A 63 -4.32 -13.98 -7.87
CA ARG A 63 -3.58 -12.89 -7.20
C ARG A 63 -4.12 -11.51 -7.52
N ASP A 64 -3.86 -10.59 -6.60
CA ASP A 64 -4.01 -9.16 -6.83
C ASP A 64 -2.67 -8.59 -7.27
N PHE A 65 -2.71 -7.72 -8.28
CA PHE A 65 -1.51 -7.10 -8.84
C PHE A 65 -1.32 -5.68 -8.31
N ASN A 66 -0.09 -5.40 -7.94
CA ASN A 66 0.38 -4.10 -7.49
C ASN A 66 1.23 -3.44 -8.58
N VAL A 67 1.32 -2.11 -8.57
CA VAL A 67 2.13 -1.37 -9.53
C VAL A 67 3.11 -0.47 -8.80
N GLY A 68 4.38 -0.66 -9.16
CA GLY A 68 5.61 0.07 -8.88
C GLY A 68 5.80 1.32 -9.75
N PHE A 69 6.44 2.36 -9.25
CA PHE A 69 6.85 3.55 -9.98
C PHE A 69 8.31 3.87 -9.67
N GLU A 70 9.10 4.05 -10.71
CA GLU A 70 10.48 4.50 -10.66
C GLU A 70 10.64 5.77 -11.52
N GLY A 71 11.72 6.51 -11.31
CA GLY A 71 12.09 7.65 -12.16
C GLY A 71 12.09 9.00 -11.43
N SER A 72 11.91 10.09 -12.19
CA SER A 72 12.06 11.44 -11.65
C SER A 72 10.72 12.06 -11.20
N PHE A 73 10.64 12.32 -9.89
CA PHE A 73 9.48 12.92 -9.23
C PHE A 73 9.52 14.46 -9.18
N GLY A 74 10.62 15.09 -9.61
CA GLY A 74 10.79 16.54 -9.57
C GLY A 74 10.55 17.10 -8.16
N ASP A 75 9.66 18.08 -8.04
CA ASP A 75 9.30 18.76 -6.79
C ASP A 75 8.66 17.86 -5.72
N ARG A 76 8.33 16.60 -6.07
CA ARG A 76 7.80 15.61 -5.12
C ARG A 76 8.85 14.67 -4.54
N HIS A 77 10.11 14.87 -4.92
CA HIS A 77 11.25 14.32 -4.20
C HIS A 77 11.49 15.19 -2.96
N VAL A 78 11.25 14.62 -1.78
CA VAL A 78 11.16 15.36 -0.51
C VAL A 78 11.84 14.62 0.61
N ASN A 79 12.31 15.34 1.62
CA ASN A 79 12.79 14.76 2.87
C ASN A 79 11.65 14.68 3.90
N PRO A 80 11.77 13.83 4.94
CA PRO A 80 10.80 13.77 6.05
C PRO A 80 10.49 15.13 6.66
N ARG A 81 11.45 16.07 6.62
CA ARG A 81 11.29 17.45 7.10
C ARG A 81 10.53 18.38 6.17
N THR A 82 10.67 18.23 4.85
CA THR A 82 9.98 19.06 3.85
C THR A 82 8.59 18.55 3.50
N LEU A 83 8.26 17.33 3.93
CA LEU A 83 6.95 16.70 3.74
C LEU A 83 5.86 17.43 4.54
N LYS A 84 5.20 18.39 3.88
CA LYS A 84 4.11 19.22 4.43
C LYS A 84 2.72 18.78 3.97
N SER A 85 1.69 19.39 4.54
CA SER A 85 0.28 19.14 4.19
C SER A 85 -0.07 19.36 2.71
N GLN A 86 0.71 20.15 1.99
CA GLN A 86 0.53 20.40 0.55
C GLN A 86 0.66 19.13 -0.32
N PHE A 87 1.34 18.10 0.19
CA PHE A 87 1.52 16.83 -0.50
C PHE A 87 0.44 15.79 -0.15
N LEU A 88 -0.57 16.13 0.65
CA LEU A 88 -1.64 15.19 1.03
C LEU A 88 -2.42 14.72 -0.20
N GLY A 89 -2.69 13.42 -0.26
CA GLY A 89 -3.41 12.79 -1.38
C GLY A 89 -2.58 12.62 -2.65
N SER A 90 -1.30 13.00 -2.60
CA SER A 90 -0.39 12.99 -3.73
C SER A 90 0.70 11.93 -3.58
N MET A 91 1.29 11.51 -4.69
CA MET A 91 2.43 10.60 -4.67
C MET A 91 3.72 11.37 -4.37
N VAL A 92 4.50 10.90 -3.42
CA VAL A 92 5.79 11.50 -3.04
C VAL A 92 6.90 10.47 -3.06
N CYS A 93 8.13 10.94 -3.26
CA CYS A 93 9.35 10.16 -3.13
C CYS A 93 10.12 10.72 -1.93
N CYS A 94 10.29 9.92 -0.89
CA CYS A 94 10.95 10.30 0.35
C CYS A 94 12.21 9.49 0.60
N GLU A 95 13.30 10.14 0.94
CA GLU A 95 14.58 9.48 1.25
C GLU A 95 14.90 9.56 2.74
N GLY A 96 15.51 8.50 3.27
CA GLY A 96 15.95 8.48 4.64
C GLY A 96 16.52 7.15 5.10
N ILE A 97 16.79 7.05 6.40
CA ILE A 97 17.30 5.85 7.06
C ILE A 97 16.16 5.20 7.83
N VAL A 98 16.00 3.89 7.67
CA VAL A 98 15.05 3.11 8.47
C VAL A 98 15.55 3.04 9.90
N THR A 99 14.76 3.52 10.86
CA THR A 99 15.16 3.53 12.29
C THR A 99 14.45 2.47 13.11
N LYS A 100 13.21 2.15 12.75
CA LYS A 100 12.38 1.18 13.47
C LYS A 100 11.56 0.38 12.47
N CYS A 101 11.50 -0.93 12.66
CA CYS A 101 10.59 -1.81 11.93
C CYS A 101 9.67 -2.50 12.95
N SER A 102 8.38 -2.56 12.68
CA SER A 102 7.46 -3.41 13.44
C SER A 102 7.66 -4.87 13.07
N ALA A 103 7.22 -5.77 13.95
CA ALA A 103 7.03 -7.17 13.58
C ALA A 103 6.01 -7.29 12.44
N LEU A 104 6.21 -8.31 11.60
CA LEU A 104 5.27 -8.68 10.55
C LEU A 104 3.95 -9.13 11.18
N ARG A 105 2.83 -8.60 10.71
CA ARG A 105 1.50 -9.00 11.18
C ARG A 105 0.61 -9.35 9.99
N PRO A 106 -0.08 -10.51 10.01
CA PRO A 106 -1.03 -10.81 8.97
C PRO A 106 -2.29 -9.95 9.15
N LYS A 107 -2.73 -9.33 8.06
CA LYS A 107 -3.94 -8.52 7.98
C LYS A 107 -4.97 -9.22 7.10
N VAL A 108 -6.20 -9.33 7.58
CA VAL A 108 -7.29 -9.97 6.83
C VAL A 108 -7.77 -9.05 5.72
N VAL A 109 -7.89 -9.58 4.51
CA VAL A 109 -8.47 -8.88 3.35
C VAL A 109 -9.83 -9.45 2.99
N ARG A 110 -9.97 -10.78 3.05
CA ARG A 110 -11.22 -11.48 2.78
C ARG A 110 -11.38 -12.63 3.76
N SER A 111 -12.51 -12.70 4.46
CA SER A 111 -12.89 -13.88 5.22
C SER A 111 -13.94 -14.68 4.48
N VAL A 112 -13.83 -15.99 4.52
CA VAL A 112 -14.84 -16.94 4.06
C VAL A 112 -15.44 -17.61 5.29
N HIS A 113 -16.76 -17.67 5.35
CA HIS A 113 -17.54 -18.28 6.42
C HIS A 113 -18.47 -19.33 5.85
N TYR A 114 -18.64 -20.43 6.55
CA TYR A 114 -19.55 -21.50 6.17
C TYR A 114 -20.66 -21.61 7.21
N CYS A 115 -21.89 -21.75 6.73
CA CYS A 115 -23.05 -22.00 7.58
C CYS A 115 -23.42 -23.49 7.50
N PRO A 116 -23.25 -24.27 8.58
CA PRO A 116 -23.61 -25.70 8.58
C PRO A 116 -25.11 -25.95 8.32
N ALA A 117 -25.98 -25.06 8.82
CA ALA A 117 -27.43 -25.18 8.70
C ALA A 117 -27.94 -24.95 7.26
N THR A 118 -27.42 -23.95 6.55
CA THR A 118 -27.87 -23.60 5.19
C THR A 118 -26.98 -24.19 4.10
N LYS A 119 -25.81 -24.74 4.47
CA LYS A 119 -24.74 -25.21 3.57
C LYS A 119 -24.24 -24.14 2.60
N LYS A 120 -24.41 -22.86 2.96
CA LYS A 120 -23.98 -21.71 2.15
C LYS A 120 -22.66 -21.17 2.67
N THR A 121 -21.83 -20.70 1.74
CA THR A 121 -20.60 -19.96 2.02
C THR A 121 -20.85 -18.46 1.89
N PHE A 122 -20.45 -17.70 2.91
CA PHE A 122 -20.52 -16.25 2.96
C PHE A 122 -19.11 -15.66 2.88
N GLU A 123 -18.88 -14.77 1.91
CA GLU A 123 -17.61 -14.06 1.80
C GLU A 123 -17.77 -12.61 2.25
N ARG A 124 -16.82 -12.13 3.06
CA ARG A 124 -16.74 -10.72 3.47
C ARG A 124 -15.37 -10.15 3.14
N ARG A 125 -15.34 -9.03 2.42
CA ARG A 125 -14.12 -8.25 2.20
C ARG A 125 -13.98 -7.17 3.27
N TYR A 126 -12.78 -7.03 3.80
CA TYR A 126 -12.45 -6.01 4.78
C TYR A 126 -11.65 -4.89 4.13
N THR A 127 -12.15 -3.68 4.28
CA THR A 127 -11.45 -2.44 3.95
C THR A 127 -11.15 -1.72 5.26
N ASP A 128 -9.93 -1.22 5.41
CA ASP A 128 -9.55 -0.39 6.56
C ASP A 128 -9.28 1.05 6.09
N LEU A 129 -8.95 1.97 7.00
CA LEU A 129 -8.38 3.27 6.62
C LEU A 129 -7.00 3.13 5.97
N THR A 130 -6.38 1.97 6.16
CA THR A 130 -5.24 1.48 5.38
C THR A 130 -5.66 0.77 4.07
N SER A 131 -6.93 0.84 3.67
CA SER A 131 -7.65 0.60 2.38
C SER A 131 -7.61 1.77 1.37
N TYR A 132 -7.52 1.63 0.03
CA TYR A 132 -7.69 2.84 -0.84
C TYR A 132 -9.05 3.47 -0.63
N ASP A 133 -10.04 2.61 -0.40
CA ASP A 133 -11.40 2.98 -0.11
C ASP A 133 -11.52 3.91 1.10
N ALA A 134 -12.45 4.85 0.99
CA ALA A 134 -12.70 5.85 2.01
C ALA A 134 -13.49 5.29 3.22
N PHE A 135 -14.16 4.15 3.04
CA PHE A 135 -15.05 3.59 4.04
C PHE A 135 -14.41 2.36 4.71
N PRO A 136 -14.07 2.45 6.01
CA PRO A 136 -13.66 1.28 6.76
C PRO A 136 -14.86 0.37 6.94
N SER A 137 -14.71 -0.89 6.55
CA SER A 137 -15.66 -1.94 6.90
C SER A 137 -15.63 -2.19 8.41
N SER A 138 -16.73 -2.69 8.97
CA SER A 138 -16.70 -3.18 10.36
C SER A 138 -15.67 -4.30 10.47
N ASN A 139 -14.70 -4.16 11.38
CA ASN A 139 -13.67 -5.16 11.69
C ASN A 139 -14.23 -6.38 12.45
N VAL A 140 -15.55 -6.47 12.61
CA VAL A 140 -16.22 -7.58 13.28
C VAL A 140 -16.39 -8.74 12.30
N TYR A 141 -15.95 -9.92 12.70
CA TYR A 141 -16.26 -11.15 11.99
C TYR A 141 -17.76 -11.44 12.10
N PRO A 142 -18.45 -11.69 10.97
CA PRO A 142 -19.85 -12.08 11.02
C PRO A 142 -19.95 -13.44 11.72
N THR A 143 -20.62 -13.47 12.86
CA THR A 143 -20.86 -14.70 13.65
C THR A 143 -22.21 -15.32 13.35
N GLU A 144 -23.13 -14.55 12.77
CA GLU A 144 -24.50 -14.95 12.49
C GLU A 144 -24.90 -14.57 11.06
N ASP A 145 -25.64 -15.46 10.40
CA ASP A 145 -26.28 -15.21 9.10
C ASP A 145 -27.56 -14.36 9.26
N GLU A 146 -28.19 -13.93 8.15
CA GLU A 146 -29.48 -13.19 8.16
C GLU A 146 -30.59 -13.94 8.92
N ASN A 147 -30.49 -15.27 8.98
CA ASN A 147 -31.40 -16.16 9.68
C ASN A 147 -30.94 -16.53 11.11
N LYS A 148 -29.96 -15.81 11.69
CA LYS A 148 -29.35 -16.07 13.01
C LYS A 148 -28.72 -17.47 13.17
N ASN A 149 -28.33 -18.09 12.07
CA ASN A 149 -27.58 -19.34 12.13
C ASN A 149 -26.11 -19.04 12.47
N PRO A 150 -25.45 -19.88 13.30
CA PRO A 150 -24.04 -19.71 13.60
C PRO A 150 -23.19 -19.92 12.33
N LEU A 151 -22.28 -18.99 12.09
CA LEU A 151 -21.30 -19.05 11.01
C LEU A 151 -19.96 -19.57 11.55
N GLU A 152 -19.39 -20.55 10.85
CA GLU A 152 -18.05 -21.05 11.13
C GLU A 152 -17.07 -20.39 10.16
N THR A 153 -16.00 -19.79 10.70
CA THR A 153 -14.99 -19.13 9.86
C THR A 153 -14.04 -20.15 9.27
N GLU A 154 -13.99 -20.22 7.94
CA GLU A 154 -13.04 -21.06 7.23
C GLU A 154 -11.73 -20.30 7.01
N TYR A 155 -10.79 -20.47 7.95
CA TYR A 155 -9.47 -19.84 7.89
C TYR A 155 -8.67 -20.23 6.64
N GLY A 156 -8.85 -21.47 6.13
CA GLY A 156 -8.12 -21.98 4.97
C GLY A 156 -8.51 -21.33 3.63
N LEU A 157 -9.75 -20.88 3.48
CA LEU A 157 -10.23 -20.16 2.30
C LEU A 157 -10.12 -18.64 2.44
N SER A 158 -9.88 -18.16 3.66
CA SER A 158 -9.69 -16.75 3.96
C SER A 158 -8.35 -16.25 3.41
N THR A 159 -8.34 -15.00 2.97
CA THR A 159 -7.17 -14.36 2.36
C THR A 159 -6.59 -13.32 3.30
N TYR A 160 -5.32 -13.50 3.62
CA TYR A 160 -4.51 -12.63 4.46
C TYR A 160 -3.43 -11.96 3.62
N ARG A 161 -2.96 -10.81 4.08
CA ARG A 161 -1.81 -10.11 3.52
C ARG A 161 -0.86 -9.71 4.61
N ASP A 162 0.41 -9.74 4.31
CA ASP A 162 1.43 -9.28 5.23
C ASP A 162 1.38 -7.77 5.37
N HIS A 163 1.45 -7.29 6.62
CA HIS A 163 1.43 -5.89 6.95
C HIS A 163 2.57 -5.56 7.90
N GLN A 164 3.32 -4.53 7.55
CA GLN A 164 4.43 -4.02 8.35
C GLN A 164 4.42 -2.50 8.35
N THR A 165 4.74 -1.90 9.50
CA THR A 165 4.97 -0.46 9.62
C THR A 165 6.42 -0.23 10.02
N PHE A 166 7.08 0.71 9.37
CA PHE A 166 8.44 1.11 9.72
C PHE A 166 8.57 2.62 9.71
N SER A 167 9.51 3.15 10.48
CA SER A 167 9.76 4.59 10.60
C SER A 167 11.06 4.95 9.90
N ILE A 168 11.00 6.02 9.10
CA ILE A 168 12.14 6.56 8.36
C ILE A 168 12.50 7.90 8.97
N GLN A 169 13.79 8.11 9.18
CA GLN A 169 14.34 9.37 9.64
C GLN A 169 15.13 10.03 8.52
N GLU A 170 15.16 11.36 8.52
CA GLU A 170 15.99 12.12 7.58
C GLU A 170 17.47 11.72 7.68
N LEU A 171 18.18 11.74 6.54
CA LEU A 171 19.62 11.50 6.51
C LEU A 171 20.34 12.57 7.34
N PRO A 172 21.34 12.21 8.13
CA PRO A 172 22.08 13.15 8.99
C PRO A 172 22.76 14.26 8.16
N GLU A 173 23.11 13.94 6.91
CA GLU A 173 23.75 14.84 5.93
C GLU A 173 22.86 16.06 5.57
N TYR A 174 21.54 15.90 5.64
CA TYR A 174 20.56 16.95 5.35
C TYR A 174 19.94 17.59 6.61
N ALA A 175 20.29 17.08 7.80
CA ALA A 175 19.76 17.59 9.04
C ALA A 175 20.46 18.90 9.43
N PRO A 176 19.71 19.99 9.71
CA PRO A 176 20.32 21.24 10.15
C PRO A 176 20.94 21.06 11.55
N PRO A 177 22.14 21.62 11.79
CA PRO A 177 22.81 21.49 13.08
C PRO A 177 21.95 22.09 14.20
N GLY A 178 21.86 21.39 15.33
CA GLY A 178 21.15 21.84 16.53
C GLY A 178 19.64 21.55 16.56
N GLN A 179 19.08 20.86 15.56
CA GLN A 179 17.69 20.41 15.60
C GLN A 179 17.59 18.88 15.67
N LEU A 180 16.55 18.38 16.34
CA LEU A 180 16.25 16.97 16.34
C LEU A 180 15.80 16.51 14.94
N PRO A 181 16.27 15.34 14.50
CA PRO A 181 15.91 14.81 13.21
C PRO A 181 14.43 14.42 13.18
N ARG A 182 13.74 14.76 12.09
CA ARG A 182 12.34 14.40 11.90
C ARG A 182 12.21 12.98 11.34
N SER A 183 11.18 12.28 11.79
CA SER A 183 10.82 10.95 11.31
C SER A 183 9.38 10.92 10.81
N ILE A 184 9.13 9.99 9.91
CA ILE A 184 7.81 9.69 9.34
C ILE A 184 7.57 8.18 9.39
N ASP A 185 6.30 7.79 9.44
CA ASP A 185 5.94 6.37 9.39
C ASP A 185 5.51 5.97 7.99
N VAL A 186 5.87 4.74 7.64
CA VAL A 186 5.61 4.14 6.34
C VAL A 186 4.97 2.78 6.56
N VAL A 187 3.92 2.52 5.78
CA VAL A 187 3.22 1.23 5.77
C VAL A 187 3.61 0.46 4.51
N ALA A 188 4.17 -0.73 4.71
CA ALA A 188 4.44 -1.73 3.69
C ALA A 188 3.42 -2.88 3.82
N ASP A 189 2.87 -3.29 2.68
CA ASP A 189 1.93 -4.39 2.56
C ASP A 189 2.44 -5.39 1.50
N ASP A 190 2.00 -6.66 1.60
CA ASP A 190 2.33 -7.75 0.67
C ASP A 190 3.86 -7.96 0.51
N ASP A 191 4.35 -7.87 -0.72
CA ASP A 191 5.69 -8.16 -1.20
C ASP A 191 6.75 -7.16 -0.70
N LEU A 192 6.32 -6.02 -0.16
CA LEU A 192 7.25 -5.06 0.46
C LEU A 192 7.46 -5.30 1.95
N ALA A 193 6.69 -6.19 2.57
CA ALA A 193 6.92 -6.51 3.95
C ALA A 193 8.28 -7.21 4.12
N ASP A 194 9.01 -6.86 5.16
CA ASP A 194 10.38 -7.32 5.47
C ASP A 194 11.47 -6.98 4.44
N SER A 195 11.18 -6.06 3.50
CA SER A 195 12.15 -5.66 2.47
C SER A 195 13.26 -4.73 2.99
N CYS A 196 13.09 -4.12 4.17
CA CYS A 196 14.06 -3.21 4.78
C CYS A 196 14.36 -3.54 6.24
N LYS A 197 15.60 -3.27 6.65
CA LYS A 197 16.07 -3.49 8.02
C LYS A 197 16.43 -2.14 8.66
N PRO A 198 16.34 -2.02 10.00
CA PRO A 198 16.84 -0.84 10.70
C PRO A 198 18.33 -0.60 10.36
N GLY A 199 18.66 0.62 9.96
CA GLY A 199 19.98 1.03 9.45
C GLY A 199 20.06 1.16 7.93
N ASP A 200 19.11 0.58 7.18
CA ASP A 200 19.11 0.67 5.72
C ASP A 200 18.81 2.11 5.25
N ARG A 201 19.57 2.59 4.27
CA ARG A 201 19.25 3.80 3.51
C ARG A 201 18.24 3.45 2.43
N VAL A 202 17.06 4.06 2.49
CA VAL A 202 15.95 3.73 1.61
C VAL A 202 15.38 4.98 0.94
N ARG A 203 14.97 4.81 -0.31
CA ARG A 203 14.07 5.71 -1.01
C ARG A 203 12.69 5.06 -1.09
N VAL A 204 11.69 5.81 -0.68
CA VAL A 204 10.31 5.38 -0.50
C VAL A 204 9.40 6.19 -1.36
N ILE A 205 8.77 5.51 -2.32
CA ILE A 205 7.81 6.13 -3.21
C ILE A 205 6.43 5.66 -2.79
N GLY A 206 5.49 6.57 -2.56
CA GLY A 206 4.16 6.17 -2.09
C GLY A 206 3.16 7.31 -1.99
N LEU A 207 1.92 6.96 -1.64
CA LEU A 207 0.86 7.93 -1.39
C LEU A 207 1.05 8.56 -0.01
N TYR A 208 1.13 9.89 0.06
CA TYR A 208 1.09 10.57 1.34
C TYR A 208 -0.35 10.75 1.82
N ARG A 209 -0.72 10.08 2.92
CA ARG A 209 -2.07 10.11 3.47
C ARG A 209 -2.04 10.37 4.98
N CYS A 210 -3.01 11.11 5.48
CA CYS A 210 -3.24 11.23 6.91
C CYS A 210 -4.15 10.10 7.39
N LEU A 211 -3.80 9.49 8.52
CA LEU A 211 -4.67 8.56 9.21
C LEU A 211 -5.24 9.25 10.46
N PRO A 212 -6.58 9.26 10.65
CA PRO A 212 -7.18 9.75 11.88
C PRO A 212 -6.75 8.86 13.04
N ASN A 213 -6.21 9.50 14.08
CA ASN A 213 -5.94 8.83 15.33
C ASN A 213 -7.26 8.79 16.12
N LYS A 214 -7.93 7.64 16.12
CA LYS A 214 -9.09 7.41 16.99
C LYS A 214 -8.57 6.93 18.34
N GLN A 215 -8.58 7.81 19.33
CA GLN A 215 -8.40 7.43 20.74
C GLN A 215 -9.74 7.58 21.44
N ASN A 216 -10.25 6.48 22.02
CA ASN A 216 -11.46 6.45 22.85
C ASN A 216 -12.70 7.14 22.22
N GLY A 217 -12.95 6.93 20.93
CA GLY A 217 -14.14 7.45 20.24
C GLY A 217 -14.08 8.93 19.85
N TYR A 218 -13.07 9.67 20.29
CA TYR A 218 -12.81 11.05 19.88
C TYR A 218 -11.73 11.08 18.78
N THR A 219 -12.00 11.82 17.70
CA THR A 219 -11.00 12.07 16.66
C THR A 219 -10.36 13.42 16.93
N SER A 220 -9.08 13.43 17.30
CA SER A 220 -8.31 14.67 17.42
C SER A 220 -8.16 15.31 16.04
N GLY A 221 -8.21 16.65 15.97
CA GLY A 221 -7.88 17.41 14.74
C GLY A 221 -6.41 17.30 14.33
N SER A 222 -5.57 16.69 15.17
CA SER A 222 -4.19 16.32 14.83
C SER A 222 -4.17 14.90 14.24
N PHE A 223 -3.68 14.80 13.00
CA PHE A 223 -3.60 13.54 12.27
C PHE A 223 -2.15 13.04 12.24
N ARG A 224 -1.96 11.73 12.36
CA ARG A 224 -0.66 11.12 12.12
C ARG A 224 -0.47 10.96 10.61
N TYR A 225 0.64 11.45 10.11
CA TYR A 225 0.99 11.35 8.70
C TYR A 225 1.67 10.02 8.42
N VAL A 226 1.20 9.32 7.40
CA VAL A 226 1.73 8.01 7.02
C VAL A 226 1.91 7.98 5.51
N ILE A 227 3.10 7.61 5.04
CA ILE A 227 3.27 7.25 3.64
C ILE A 227 2.72 5.84 3.49
N ARG A 228 1.73 5.69 2.62
CA ARG A 228 0.93 4.49 2.49
C ARG A 228 0.99 3.90 1.10
N ARG A 229 0.90 2.55 1.07
CA ARG A 229 1.09 1.68 -0.09
C ARG A 229 2.34 2.14 -0.81
N MET A 230 3.43 1.85 -0.13
CA MET A 230 4.76 1.95 -0.67
C MET A 230 4.80 1.22 -2.01
N VAL A 231 5.32 1.92 -2.99
CA VAL A 231 5.29 1.51 -4.38
C VAL A 231 6.63 0.87 -4.75
N ILE A 232 7.76 1.37 -4.22
CA ILE A 232 9.09 0.76 -4.31
C ILE A 232 9.89 1.13 -3.05
N ILE A 233 10.65 0.17 -2.49
CA ILE A 233 11.79 0.44 -1.61
C ILE A 233 13.05 0.32 -2.47
N GLU A 234 13.74 1.43 -2.72
CA GLU A 234 15.06 1.37 -3.35
C GLU A 234 16.12 1.49 -2.24
N LYS A 235 16.96 0.47 -2.08
CA LYS A 235 18.10 0.54 -1.16
C LYS A 235 19.22 1.32 -1.83
N LEU A 236 19.60 2.44 -1.23
CA LEU A 236 20.75 3.22 -1.67
C LEU A 236 21.99 2.56 -1.05
N ILE A 237 22.83 1.97 -1.91
CA ILE A 237 24.11 1.33 -1.52
C ILE A 237 25.07 2.40 -1.01
#